data_AF-J7R750-F1
#
_entry.id   AF-J7R750-F1
#
_cell.length_a   1.000
_cell.length_b   1.000
_cell.length_c   1.000
_cell.angle_alpha   90.00
_cell.angle_beta   90.00
_cell.angle_gamma   90.00
#
_symmetry.space_group_name_H-M   'P 1'
#
loop_
_entity.id
_entity.type
_entity.pdbx_description
1 polymer ?
#
loop_
_entity_poly.entity_id
_entity_poly.type
_entity_poly.pdbx_seq_one_letter_code
_entity_poly.pdbx_strand_id
1 'polypeptide(L)'
;MRVTLLSLMPLFTAASIISKNDRVDSRYIVVKDDTTLEKQNEEPDICNKDKIIINSLSDWEKIQTSCKIVKGALEFGERYDETELDLAPIQKVEEDLTIMNCKKLRVLKSSTLEEIGGKLSIVNITSLASVEFPSLNSIDKVEIKVLPVLSKMELGSNLAGISQYTVSDTAISNMDQLRNLKDIEFIDINNNRFLDQVNFDKIRKISHNCRLHGNAKSMELSFPELEKVGNMSVRGVSTVNLPKLKAVDSSLEFHENTFKTLEVLKLQSIEGSLGIVDNSNLRKLNFSQVANINGGLIISNNTELTKLQDFPNLKSVGGGLRFEGCFNDTYFPSLKVVRGSALINSTSEDFDCEKWISGKTNKKSIIRGGSVVCKSNKGQKTAKVDNDGKMTEKKEISTNKTDDIDRTRKWEESTKETNNSQISGAHSRTFAIGTVVALFGLSLFMSL
;
A
#
# COMPACT_ATOMS: atom_id res chain seq x y z
N MET A 1 49.31 -32.76 8.12
CA MET A 1 48.62 -34.08 8.05
C MET A 1 47.19 -33.84 7.64
N ARG A 2 46.89 -34.06 6.36
CA ARG A 2 45.54 -34.07 5.78
C ARG A 2 45.07 -35.52 5.74
N VAL A 3 43.85 -35.81 6.18
CA VAL A 3 43.06 -36.93 5.65
C VAL A 3 41.61 -36.48 5.55
N THR A 4 41.19 -36.24 4.31
CA THR A 4 39.82 -36.04 3.86
C THR A 4 39.28 -37.41 3.44
N LEU A 5 38.12 -37.84 3.94
CA LEU A 5 37.43 -39.02 3.43
C LEU A 5 36.37 -38.57 2.41
N LEU A 6 36.56 -39.01 1.16
CA LEU A 6 35.66 -38.86 0.03
C LEU A 6 34.84 -40.16 -0.10
N SER A 7 33.51 -40.07 -0.13
CA SER A 7 32.62 -41.21 -0.41
C SER A 7 32.30 -41.25 -1.91
N LEU A 8 32.77 -42.30 -2.58
CA LEU A 8 32.49 -42.63 -3.99
C LEU A 8 31.33 -43.62 -4.12
N MET A 9 30.44 -43.35 -5.08
CA MET A 9 29.40 -44.25 -5.60
C MET A 9 30.00 -45.44 -6.36
N PRO A 10 29.32 -46.59 -6.47
CA PRO A 10 29.66 -47.62 -7.45
C PRO A 10 28.76 -47.58 -8.69
N LEU A 11 29.40 -47.45 -9.86
CA LEU A 11 28.88 -47.95 -11.13
C LEU A 11 29.08 -49.48 -11.18
N PHE A 12 28.06 -50.23 -11.63
CA PHE A 12 28.24 -51.61 -12.07
C PHE A 12 27.78 -51.78 -13.52
N THR A 13 28.75 -52.11 -14.36
CA THR A 13 28.62 -52.53 -15.76
C THR A 13 28.39 -54.04 -15.87
N ALA A 14 27.60 -54.42 -16.87
CA ALA A 14 27.23 -55.79 -17.22
C ALA A 14 28.37 -56.61 -17.88
N ALA A 15 28.32 -57.93 -17.72
CA ALA A 15 28.86 -58.89 -18.69
C ALA A 15 28.18 -60.26 -18.57
N SER A 16 27.72 -60.78 -19.70
CA SER A 16 27.05 -62.08 -19.89
C SER A 16 28.05 -63.23 -20.04
N ILE A 17 27.65 -64.45 -19.63
CA ILE A 17 28.31 -65.71 -20.00
C ILE A 17 27.26 -66.67 -20.60
N ILE A 18 27.66 -67.28 -21.72
CA ILE A 18 26.96 -68.23 -22.58
C ILE A 18 27.13 -69.67 -22.06
N SER A 19 26.12 -70.57 -22.20
CA SER A 19 26.28 -71.91 -22.83
C SER A 19 25.11 -72.90 -22.63
N LYS A 20 24.44 -73.18 -23.77
CA LYS A 20 24.02 -74.47 -24.40
C LYS A 20 22.99 -75.46 -23.81
N ASN A 21 22.10 -75.81 -24.75
CA ASN A 21 21.44 -77.10 -25.08
C ASN A 21 20.29 -77.64 -24.20
N ASP A 22 19.07 -77.72 -24.77
CA ASP A 22 18.57 -78.98 -25.35
C ASP A 22 17.30 -78.80 -26.22
N ARG A 23 16.92 -79.90 -26.89
CA ARG A 23 16.19 -80.11 -28.16
C ARG A 23 14.68 -79.80 -28.25
N VAL A 24 14.28 -79.36 -29.46
CA VAL A 24 13.15 -79.75 -30.34
C VAL A 24 11.74 -79.97 -29.74
N ASP A 25 10.77 -79.15 -30.13
CA ASP A 25 9.58 -79.59 -30.89
C ASP A 25 8.82 -78.39 -31.50
N SER A 26 8.37 -78.56 -32.75
CA SER A 26 7.67 -77.57 -33.56
C SER A 26 6.16 -77.63 -33.31
N ARG A 27 5.57 -76.57 -32.74
CA ARG A 27 4.13 -76.26 -32.92
C ARG A 27 3.93 -74.75 -33.02
N TYR A 28 3.22 -74.35 -34.06
CA TYR A 28 2.72 -73.00 -34.28
C TYR A 28 1.98 -72.49 -33.03
N ILE A 29 2.47 -71.40 -32.44
CA ILE A 29 1.70 -70.54 -31.55
C ILE A 29 1.73 -69.14 -32.16
N VAL A 30 0.58 -68.69 -32.62
CA VAL A 30 0.34 -67.28 -32.97
C VAL A 30 0.35 -66.51 -31.65
N VAL A 31 1.45 -65.82 -31.34
CA VAL A 31 1.49 -64.85 -30.25
C VAL A 31 1.08 -63.51 -30.84
N LYS A 32 -0.07 -63.00 -30.39
CA LYS A 32 -0.44 -61.59 -30.53
C LYS A 32 0.60 -60.78 -29.75
N ASP A 33 1.32 -59.91 -30.43
CA ASP A 33 2.20 -58.94 -29.81
C ASP A 33 1.33 -57.82 -29.24
N ASP A 34 1.16 -57.85 -27.91
CA ASP A 34 0.43 -56.86 -27.14
C ASP A 34 1.45 -55.87 -26.57
N THR A 35 2.02 -55.04 -27.45
CA THR A 35 2.81 -53.87 -27.06
C THR A 35 1.87 -52.70 -26.81
N THR A 36 1.28 -52.64 -25.62
CA THR A 36 0.72 -51.41 -25.07
C THR A 36 1.88 -50.50 -24.65
N LEU A 37 2.31 -49.66 -25.59
CA LEU A 37 3.07 -48.45 -25.30
C LEU A 37 2.28 -47.62 -24.28
N GLU A 38 2.85 -47.39 -23.10
CA GLU A 38 2.42 -46.34 -22.18
C GLU A 38 2.48 -45.00 -22.92
N LYS A 39 1.34 -44.56 -23.46
CA LYS A 39 1.18 -43.18 -23.92
C LYS A 39 1.35 -42.29 -22.70
N GLN A 40 2.45 -41.55 -22.64
CA GLN A 40 2.49 -40.33 -21.84
C GLN A 40 1.26 -39.50 -22.24
N ASN A 41 0.41 -39.17 -21.28
CA ASN A 41 -0.74 -38.29 -21.47
C ASN A 41 -0.22 -36.88 -21.82
N GLU A 42 0.22 -36.68 -23.06
CA GLU A 42 0.42 -35.34 -23.60
C GLU A 42 -0.95 -34.69 -23.68
N GLU A 43 -1.14 -33.60 -22.93
CA GLU A 43 -2.35 -32.80 -23.06
C GLU A 43 -2.52 -32.34 -24.49
N PRO A 44 -3.77 -32.27 -24.99
CA PRO A 44 -4.02 -31.86 -26.37
C PRO A 44 -3.33 -30.55 -26.73
N ASP A 45 -2.84 -30.41 -27.98
CA ASP A 45 -2.11 -29.22 -28.46
C ASP A 45 -2.79 -27.89 -28.13
N ILE A 46 -4.13 -27.88 -28.04
CA ILE A 46 -4.89 -26.68 -27.68
C ILE A 46 -4.60 -26.17 -26.26
N CYS A 47 -4.27 -27.08 -25.32
CA CYS A 47 -3.93 -26.78 -23.92
C CYS A 47 -2.47 -26.31 -23.76
N ASN A 48 -1.62 -26.61 -24.75
CA ASN A 48 -0.19 -26.28 -24.76
C ASN A 48 0.13 -24.93 -25.43
N LYS A 49 -0.87 -24.15 -25.84
CA LYS A 49 -0.66 -22.82 -26.42
C LYS A 49 -0.19 -21.83 -25.37
N ASP A 50 0.78 -20.98 -25.70
CA ASP A 50 1.28 -19.91 -24.82
C ASP A 50 0.17 -18.97 -24.32
N LYS A 51 -0.87 -18.76 -25.13
CA LYS A 51 -2.04 -17.97 -24.77
C LYS A 51 -3.31 -18.50 -25.46
N ILE A 52 -4.38 -18.63 -24.68
CA ILE A 52 -5.72 -19.02 -25.12
C ILE A 52 -6.68 -17.88 -24.82
N ILE A 53 -7.35 -17.38 -25.86
CA ILE A 53 -8.36 -16.31 -25.75
C ILE A 53 -9.73 -16.91 -26.03
N ILE A 54 -10.66 -16.77 -25.09
CA ILE A 54 -12.02 -17.27 -25.16
C ILE A 54 -12.96 -16.12 -25.53
N ASN A 55 -13.59 -16.23 -26.69
CA ASN A 55 -14.50 -15.20 -27.21
C ASN A 55 -15.97 -15.63 -27.21
N SER A 56 -16.27 -16.90 -26.95
CA SER A 56 -17.62 -17.46 -26.96
C SER A 56 -17.74 -18.66 -26.04
N LEU A 57 -18.97 -19.07 -25.74
CA LEU A 57 -19.25 -20.33 -25.06
C LEU A 57 -18.67 -21.54 -25.84
N SER A 58 -18.78 -21.54 -27.17
CA SER A 58 -18.26 -22.63 -27.99
C SER A 58 -16.72 -22.73 -28.01
N ASP A 59 -16.00 -21.62 -27.81
CA ASP A 59 -14.56 -21.65 -27.60
C ASP A 59 -14.22 -22.21 -26.22
N TRP A 60 -14.99 -21.84 -25.20
CA TRP A 60 -14.83 -22.35 -23.84
C TRP A 60 -15.08 -23.86 -23.75
N GLU A 61 -16.17 -24.35 -24.33
CA GLU A 61 -16.53 -25.77 -24.33
C GLU A 61 -15.43 -26.67 -24.93
N LYS A 62 -14.71 -26.18 -25.97
CA LYS A 62 -13.57 -26.91 -26.55
C LYS A 62 -12.43 -27.06 -25.55
N ILE A 63 -12.16 -26.01 -24.76
CA ILE A 63 -11.12 -26.06 -23.72
C ILE A 63 -11.56 -26.97 -22.56
N GLN A 64 -12.81 -26.83 -22.08
CA GLN A 64 -13.34 -27.64 -20.99
C GLN A 64 -13.30 -29.14 -21.28
N THR A 65 -13.57 -29.53 -22.53
CA THR A 65 -13.58 -30.95 -22.94
C THR A 65 -12.18 -31.52 -23.20
N SER A 66 -11.19 -30.65 -23.43
CA SER A 66 -9.84 -31.06 -23.84
C SER A 66 -8.79 -30.94 -22.74
N CYS A 67 -8.95 -29.99 -21.81
CA CYS A 67 -7.90 -29.60 -20.88
C CYS A 67 -8.29 -29.88 -19.44
N LYS A 68 -7.31 -30.28 -18.63
CA LYS A 68 -7.35 -30.18 -17.17
C LYS A 68 -6.32 -29.17 -16.68
N ILE A 69 -5.19 -29.10 -17.36
CA ILE A 69 -4.15 -28.10 -17.16
C ILE A 69 -4.08 -27.25 -18.45
N VAL A 70 -3.92 -25.95 -18.27
CA VAL A 70 -3.65 -25.00 -19.36
C VAL A 70 -2.22 -24.50 -19.16
N LYS A 71 -1.31 -24.79 -20.09
CA LYS A 71 0.11 -24.43 -19.96
C LYS A 71 0.39 -22.95 -20.17
N GLY A 72 -0.43 -22.29 -20.98
CA GLY A 72 -0.29 -20.85 -21.24
C GLY A 72 -1.24 -20.00 -20.44
N ALA A 73 -1.30 -18.72 -20.80
CA ALA A 73 -2.26 -17.79 -20.23
C ALA A 73 -3.68 -18.08 -20.76
N LEU A 74 -4.69 -17.94 -19.90
CA LEU A 74 -6.10 -18.10 -20.24
C LEU A 74 -6.82 -16.76 -20.09
N GLU A 75 -7.46 -16.28 -21.15
CA GLU A 75 -8.11 -14.97 -21.18
C GLU A 75 -9.58 -15.04 -21.63
N PHE A 76 -10.45 -14.40 -20.86
CA PHE A 76 -11.84 -14.11 -21.20
C PHE A 76 -12.01 -12.59 -21.31
N GLY A 77 -12.43 -12.12 -22.49
CA GLY A 77 -12.53 -10.68 -22.79
C GLY A 77 -13.95 -10.20 -23.04
N GLU A 78 -14.07 -8.98 -23.58
CA GLU A 78 -15.35 -8.29 -23.86
C GLU A 78 -16.34 -9.10 -24.72
N ARG A 79 -15.84 -10.02 -25.56
CA ARG A 79 -16.67 -10.84 -26.43
C ARG A 79 -17.37 -12.00 -25.71
N TYR A 80 -16.91 -12.36 -24.51
CA TYR A 80 -17.56 -13.38 -23.70
C TYR A 80 -18.85 -12.81 -23.08
N ASP A 81 -19.99 -13.29 -23.57
CA ASP A 81 -21.32 -12.69 -23.34
C ASP A 81 -22.23 -13.53 -22.43
N GLU A 82 -21.65 -14.47 -21.68
CA GLU A 82 -22.40 -15.32 -20.75
C GLU A 82 -22.57 -14.66 -19.37
N THR A 83 -23.64 -15.02 -18.67
CA THR A 83 -23.91 -14.51 -17.31
C THR A 83 -23.14 -15.24 -16.23
N GLU A 84 -22.64 -16.43 -16.52
CA GLU A 84 -21.92 -17.30 -15.59
C GLU A 84 -20.73 -17.93 -16.31
N LEU A 85 -19.59 -17.98 -15.63
CA LEU A 85 -18.39 -18.67 -16.07
C LEU A 85 -17.97 -19.65 -14.97
N ASP A 86 -18.11 -20.94 -15.26
CA ASP A 86 -17.53 -22.02 -14.46
C ASP A 86 -16.25 -22.50 -15.15
N LEU A 87 -15.12 -22.41 -14.43
CA LEU A 87 -13.82 -22.86 -14.96
C LEU A 87 -13.61 -24.37 -14.83
N ALA A 88 -14.53 -25.13 -14.24
CA ALA A 88 -14.45 -26.59 -14.23
C ALA A 88 -14.45 -27.16 -15.67
N PRO A 89 -13.68 -28.23 -15.97
CA PRO A 89 -12.89 -29.05 -15.04
C PRO A 89 -11.42 -28.61 -14.90
N ILE A 90 -11.06 -27.38 -15.28
CA ILE A 90 -9.67 -26.91 -15.20
C ILE A 90 -9.19 -26.95 -13.75
N GLN A 91 -8.05 -27.58 -13.54
CA GLN A 91 -7.36 -27.74 -12.27
C GLN A 91 -6.21 -26.75 -12.13
N LYS A 92 -5.52 -26.44 -13.22
CA LYS A 92 -4.35 -25.58 -13.21
C LYS A 92 -4.25 -24.70 -14.46
N VAL A 93 -3.88 -23.45 -14.25
CA VAL A 93 -3.39 -22.54 -15.30
C VAL A 93 -1.94 -22.22 -14.95
N GLU A 94 -0.97 -22.61 -15.78
CA GLU A 94 0.46 -22.48 -15.43
C GLU A 94 0.94 -21.02 -15.49
N GLU A 95 0.26 -20.16 -16.25
CA GLU A 95 0.56 -18.74 -16.40
C GLU A 95 -0.60 -17.87 -15.83
N ASP A 96 -0.90 -16.74 -16.47
CA ASP A 96 -1.92 -15.79 -16.05
C ASP A 96 -3.35 -16.26 -16.40
N LEU A 97 -4.28 -16.06 -15.47
CA LEU A 97 -5.73 -16.15 -15.69
C LEU A 97 -6.34 -14.76 -15.69
N THR A 98 -6.89 -14.33 -16.83
CA THR A 98 -7.44 -12.99 -17.01
C THR A 98 -8.90 -13.03 -17.43
N ILE A 99 -9.76 -12.35 -16.68
CA ILE A 99 -11.16 -12.14 -17.01
C ILE A 99 -11.40 -10.64 -16.99
N MET A 100 -11.73 -10.05 -18.13
CA MET A 100 -11.89 -8.59 -18.23
C MET A 100 -13.01 -8.15 -19.16
N ASN A 101 -13.67 -7.05 -18.80
CA ASN A 101 -14.68 -6.39 -19.64
C ASN A 101 -15.91 -7.25 -20.01
N CYS A 102 -16.18 -8.35 -19.31
CA CYS A 102 -17.31 -9.26 -19.58
C CYS A 102 -18.64 -8.66 -19.09
N LYS A 103 -19.26 -7.78 -19.87
CA LYS A 103 -20.41 -6.92 -19.47
C LYS A 103 -21.63 -7.63 -18.84
N LYS A 104 -21.84 -8.92 -19.12
CA LYS A 104 -22.98 -9.70 -18.58
C LYS A 104 -22.60 -10.65 -17.46
N LEU A 105 -21.30 -10.89 -17.24
CA LEU A 105 -20.83 -11.90 -16.31
C LEU A 105 -21.18 -11.48 -14.88
N ARG A 106 -21.94 -12.32 -14.18
CA ARG A 106 -22.42 -12.11 -12.81
C ARG A 106 -21.76 -13.04 -11.81
N VAL A 107 -21.44 -14.26 -12.25
CA VAL A 107 -20.87 -15.31 -11.40
C VAL A 107 -19.63 -15.87 -12.08
N LEU A 108 -18.51 -15.85 -11.37
CA LEU A 108 -17.29 -16.53 -11.75
C LEU A 108 -16.98 -17.59 -10.69
N LYS A 109 -16.87 -18.85 -11.08
CA LYS A 109 -16.67 -19.94 -10.13
C LYS A 109 -15.76 -21.04 -10.67
N SER A 110 -15.20 -21.81 -9.76
CA SER A 110 -14.52 -23.07 -10.07
C SER A 110 -14.44 -23.93 -8.83
N SER A 111 -14.94 -25.16 -8.92
CA SER A 111 -14.78 -26.16 -7.87
C SER A 111 -13.47 -26.94 -8.00
N THR A 112 -12.79 -26.84 -9.14
CA THR A 112 -11.63 -27.67 -9.47
C THR A 112 -10.32 -26.90 -9.57
N LEU A 113 -10.35 -25.58 -9.74
CA LEU A 113 -9.14 -24.79 -9.94
C LEU A 113 -8.31 -24.74 -8.65
N GLU A 114 -7.15 -25.38 -8.67
CA GLU A 114 -6.24 -25.56 -7.54
C GLU A 114 -5.05 -24.60 -7.61
N GLU A 115 -4.58 -24.24 -8.81
CA GLU A 115 -3.37 -23.43 -9.01
C GLU A 115 -3.49 -22.47 -10.20
N ILE A 116 -3.02 -21.24 -9.98
CA ILE A 116 -2.72 -20.27 -11.03
C ILE A 116 -1.24 -19.92 -10.87
N GLY A 117 -0.38 -20.28 -11.81
CA GLY A 117 1.07 -20.10 -11.67
C GLY A 117 1.51 -18.64 -11.72
N GLY A 118 0.76 -17.80 -12.44
CA GLY A 118 1.01 -16.36 -12.55
C GLY A 118 -0.01 -15.50 -11.77
N LYS A 119 -0.63 -14.57 -12.50
CA LYS A 119 -1.58 -13.58 -11.97
C LYS A 119 -3.02 -13.95 -12.27
N LEU A 120 -3.90 -13.78 -11.28
CA LEU A 120 -5.34 -13.69 -11.46
C LEU A 120 -5.72 -12.22 -11.63
N SER A 121 -6.22 -11.87 -12.82
CA SER A 121 -6.74 -10.52 -13.11
C SER A 121 -8.24 -10.59 -13.40
N ILE A 122 -9.06 -9.99 -12.53
CA ILE A 122 -10.50 -9.83 -12.72
C ILE A 122 -10.81 -8.33 -12.73
N VAL A 123 -11.05 -7.78 -13.93
CA VAL A 123 -11.01 -6.33 -14.14
C VAL A 123 -12.19 -5.81 -14.95
N ASN A 124 -12.80 -4.73 -14.48
CA ASN A 124 -13.83 -3.96 -15.20
C ASN A 124 -15.05 -4.81 -15.60
N ILE A 125 -15.63 -5.52 -14.63
CA ILE A 125 -16.81 -6.36 -14.79
C ILE A 125 -17.91 -5.84 -13.87
N THR A 126 -18.61 -4.80 -14.30
CA THR A 126 -19.56 -4.05 -13.47
C THR A 126 -20.80 -4.84 -13.04
N SER A 127 -21.05 -5.99 -13.68
CA SER A 127 -22.11 -6.93 -13.33
C SER A 127 -21.69 -8.05 -12.38
N LEU A 128 -20.38 -8.22 -12.11
CA LEU A 128 -19.87 -9.38 -11.38
C LEU A 128 -20.21 -9.27 -9.90
N ALA A 129 -21.05 -10.19 -9.41
CA ALA A 129 -21.54 -10.23 -8.05
C ALA A 129 -20.80 -11.23 -7.16
N SER A 130 -20.29 -12.33 -7.74
CA SER A 130 -19.51 -13.32 -7.00
C SER A 130 -18.30 -13.88 -7.75
N VAL A 131 -17.23 -14.13 -6.99
CA VAL A 131 -16.04 -14.90 -7.39
C VAL A 131 -15.83 -16.01 -6.36
N GLU A 132 -15.82 -17.27 -6.81
CA GLU A 132 -15.79 -18.44 -5.93
C GLU A 132 -14.79 -19.51 -6.43
N PHE A 133 -13.58 -19.50 -5.87
CA PHE A 133 -12.52 -20.49 -6.12
C PHE A 133 -12.10 -21.19 -4.81
N PRO A 134 -12.99 -21.99 -4.20
CA PRO A 134 -12.73 -22.61 -2.89
C PRO A 134 -11.54 -23.57 -2.86
N SER A 135 -11.21 -24.20 -4.00
CA SER A 135 -10.11 -25.16 -4.13
C SER A 135 -8.75 -24.51 -4.43
N LEU A 136 -8.71 -23.20 -4.65
CA LEU A 136 -7.47 -22.50 -5.03
C LEU A 136 -6.49 -22.47 -3.85
N ASN A 137 -5.29 -23.01 -4.07
CA ASN A 137 -4.27 -23.15 -3.02
C ASN A 137 -3.00 -22.35 -3.32
N SER A 138 -2.70 -22.10 -4.60
CA SER A 138 -1.45 -21.46 -5.01
C SER A 138 -1.69 -20.40 -6.09
N ILE A 139 -1.17 -19.21 -5.83
CA ILE A 139 -1.17 -18.08 -6.77
C ILE A 139 -0.10 -17.05 -6.41
N ASP A 140 0.56 -16.46 -7.41
CA ASP A 140 1.57 -15.42 -7.20
C ASP A 140 0.94 -14.03 -7.01
N LYS A 141 0.03 -13.61 -7.91
CA LYS A 141 -0.54 -12.25 -7.90
C LYS A 141 -2.05 -12.23 -8.04
N VAL A 142 -2.71 -11.39 -7.24
CA VAL A 142 -4.16 -11.15 -7.30
C VAL A 142 -4.42 -9.69 -7.66
N GLU A 143 -5.18 -9.47 -8.73
CA GLU A 143 -5.64 -8.16 -9.17
C GLU A 143 -7.15 -8.18 -9.44
N ILE A 144 -7.92 -7.61 -8.50
CA ILE A 144 -9.38 -7.54 -8.54
C ILE A 144 -9.75 -6.06 -8.54
N LYS A 145 -10.20 -5.54 -9.68
CA LYS A 145 -10.37 -4.08 -9.86
C LYS A 145 -11.64 -3.72 -10.63
N VAL A 146 -12.31 -2.66 -10.19
CA VAL A 146 -13.48 -2.10 -10.88
C VAL A 146 -14.61 -3.13 -10.99
N LEU A 147 -15.09 -3.59 -9.82
CA LEU A 147 -16.16 -4.58 -9.66
C LEU A 147 -17.21 -4.07 -8.66
N PRO A 148 -17.91 -2.96 -8.97
CA PRO A 148 -18.72 -2.18 -8.01
C PRO A 148 -19.88 -2.93 -7.34
N VAL A 149 -20.24 -4.12 -7.83
CA VAL A 149 -21.30 -4.97 -7.26
C VAL A 149 -20.78 -6.31 -6.70
N LEU A 150 -19.47 -6.57 -6.75
CA LEU A 150 -18.85 -7.77 -6.21
C LEU A 150 -18.96 -7.73 -4.69
N SER A 151 -19.84 -8.56 -4.12
CA SER A 151 -20.09 -8.63 -2.68
C SER A 151 -19.65 -9.94 -2.06
N LYS A 152 -19.49 -11.00 -2.86
CA LYS A 152 -19.00 -12.31 -2.42
C LYS A 152 -17.69 -12.63 -3.12
N MET A 153 -16.63 -12.78 -2.34
CA MET A 153 -15.33 -13.17 -2.83
C MET A 153 -14.76 -14.28 -1.96
N GLU A 154 -14.61 -15.46 -2.54
CA GLU A 154 -14.01 -16.62 -1.92
C GLU A 154 -12.86 -17.10 -2.81
N LEU A 155 -11.64 -16.97 -2.32
CA LEU A 155 -10.46 -17.61 -2.86
C LEU A 155 -9.95 -18.52 -1.76
N GLY A 156 -9.54 -19.75 -2.10
CA GLY A 156 -9.39 -20.86 -1.15
C GLY A 156 -8.69 -20.54 0.18
N SER A 157 -8.93 -21.41 1.16
CA SER A 157 -8.65 -21.13 2.57
C SER A 157 -7.16 -21.06 2.96
N ASN A 158 -6.25 -21.53 2.11
CA ASN A 158 -4.81 -21.68 2.41
C ASN A 158 -3.91 -21.17 1.28
N LEU A 159 -4.22 -20.00 0.71
CA LEU A 159 -3.37 -19.43 -0.34
C LEU A 159 -1.93 -19.25 0.16
N ALA A 160 -1.00 -19.87 -0.56
CA ALA A 160 0.42 -19.72 -0.37
C ALA A 160 1.06 -19.00 -1.57
N GLY A 161 2.18 -18.33 -1.34
CA GLY A 161 3.01 -17.78 -2.41
C GLY A 161 2.58 -16.43 -2.98
N ILE A 162 1.59 -15.74 -2.39
CA ILE A 162 1.14 -14.45 -2.90
C ILE A 162 2.21 -13.36 -2.67
N SER A 163 2.78 -12.83 -3.75
CA SER A 163 3.68 -11.69 -3.72
C SER A 163 2.94 -10.35 -3.77
N GLN A 164 1.82 -10.28 -4.50
CA GLN A 164 1.04 -9.05 -4.67
C GLN A 164 -0.47 -9.30 -4.54
N TYR A 165 -1.13 -8.45 -3.75
CA TYR A 165 -2.57 -8.49 -3.56
C TYR A 165 -3.19 -7.11 -3.73
N THR A 166 -4.01 -6.94 -4.77
CA THR A 166 -4.73 -5.71 -5.06
C THR A 166 -6.23 -5.96 -5.19
N VAL A 167 -7.01 -5.27 -4.37
CA VAL A 167 -8.48 -5.28 -4.42
C VAL A 167 -8.98 -3.84 -4.40
N SER A 168 -9.51 -3.37 -5.53
CA SER A 168 -9.99 -2.00 -5.69
C SER A 168 -11.39 -1.88 -6.27
N ASP A 169 -12.12 -0.87 -5.80
CA ASP A 169 -13.40 -0.44 -6.36
C ASP A 169 -14.44 -1.57 -6.37
N THR A 170 -14.56 -2.27 -5.24
CA THR A 170 -15.51 -3.39 -5.07
C THR A 170 -16.54 -3.14 -3.97
N ALA A 171 -17.51 -4.05 -3.85
CA ALA A 171 -18.52 -4.04 -2.80
C ALA A 171 -18.30 -5.16 -1.76
N ILE A 172 -17.10 -5.74 -1.68
CA ILE A 172 -16.81 -6.78 -0.68
C ILE A 172 -16.88 -6.17 0.72
N SER A 173 -17.34 -6.97 1.67
CA SER A 173 -17.41 -6.60 3.09
C SER A 173 -16.47 -7.43 3.96
N ASN A 174 -15.87 -8.48 3.41
CA ASN A 174 -14.96 -9.37 4.12
C ASN A 174 -13.74 -9.71 3.25
N MET A 175 -12.64 -10.04 3.92
CA MET A 175 -11.40 -10.44 3.26
C MET A 175 -10.61 -11.37 4.18
N ASP A 176 -10.57 -12.66 3.82
CA ASP A 176 -9.97 -13.73 4.63
C ASP A 176 -8.83 -14.47 3.90
N GLN A 177 -8.57 -14.10 2.66
CA GLN A 177 -7.68 -14.82 1.73
C GLN A 177 -6.20 -14.82 2.17
N LEU A 178 -5.79 -13.85 3.01
CA LEU A 178 -4.39 -13.65 3.40
C LEU A 178 -4.07 -14.09 4.83
N ARG A 179 -5.00 -14.79 5.51
CA ARG A 179 -4.87 -15.13 6.94
C ARG A 179 -3.62 -15.95 7.29
N ASN A 180 -3.15 -16.81 6.37
CA ASN A 180 -2.02 -17.72 6.62
C ASN A 180 -0.67 -17.21 6.07
N LEU A 181 -0.68 -16.10 5.34
CA LEU A 181 0.52 -15.59 4.69
C LEU A 181 1.46 -14.93 5.70
N LYS A 182 2.76 -15.24 5.60
CA LYS A 182 3.79 -14.68 6.50
C LYS A 182 4.50 -13.48 5.89
N ASP A 183 4.76 -13.53 4.59
CA ASP A 183 5.53 -12.52 3.88
C ASP A 183 4.80 -12.20 2.57
N ILE A 184 4.75 -10.92 2.22
CA ILE A 184 4.16 -10.41 0.97
C ILE A 184 4.97 -9.18 0.52
N GLU A 185 4.90 -8.84 -0.76
CA GLU A 185 5.59 -7.66 -1.28
C GLU A 185 4.69 -6.44 -1.31
N PHE A 186 3.49 -6.59 -1.88
CA PHE A 186 2.56 -5.50 -2.12
C PHE A 186 1.15 -5.83 -1.63
N ILE A 187 0.58 -4.93 -0.83
CA ILE A 187 -0.84 -4.90 -0.48
C ILE A 187 -1.39 -3.55 -0.92
N ASP A 188 -2.45 -3.57 -1.73
CA ASP A 188 -3.20 -2.38 -2.11
C ASP A 188 -4.71 -2.66 -2.01
N ILE A 189 -5.35 -2.14 -0.96
CA ILE A 189 -6.77 -2.35 -0.69
C ILE A 189 -7.43 -0.98 -0.65
N ASN A 190 -8.16 -0.64 -1.70
CA ASN A 190 -8.74 0.69 -1.81
C ASN A 190 -10.13 0.75 -2.41
N ASN A 191 -10.88 1.79 -2.06
CA ASN A 191 -12.21 2.05 -2.62
C ASN A 191 -13.23 0.91 -2.41
N ASN A 192 -13.08 0.10 -1.34
CA ASN A 192 -14.03 -0.96 -0.99
C ASN A 192 -15.00 -0.45 0.08
N ARG A 193 -16.10 0.18 -0.36
CA ARG A 193 -17.00 0.99 0.50
C ARG A 193 -17.67 0.24 1.66
N PHE A 194 -17.74 -1.09 1.58
CA PHE A 194 -18.36 -1.95 2.60
C PHE A 194 -17.35 -2.77 3.41
N LEU A 195 -16.05 -2.68 3.08
CA LEU A 195 -15.01 -3.38 3.79
C LEU A 195 -14.66 -2.59 5.06
N ASP A 196 -15.13 -3.07 6.20
CA ASP A 196 -15.02 -2.43 7.51
C ASP A 196 -14.02 -3.10 8.46
N GLN A 197 -13.47 -4.25 8.09
CA GLN A 197 -12.40 -4.88 8.85
C GLN A 197 -11.44 -5.64 7.93
N VAL A 198 -10.15 -5.49 8.19
CA VAL A 198 -9.08 -6.29 7.59
C VAL A 198 -8.10 -6.72 8.67
N ASN A 199 -7.93 -8.03 8.82
CA ASN A 199 -7.03 -8.63 9.78
C ASN A 199 -6.02 -9.57 9.12
N PHE A 200 -4.73 -9.30 9.32
CA PHE A 200 -3.62 -10.07 8.77
C PHE A 200 -2.90 -10.85 9.87
N ASP A 201 -3.49 -11.98 10.27
CA ASP A 201 -3.10 -12.74 11.47
C ASP A 201 -1.63 -13.19 11.51
N LYS A 202 -1.02 -13.46 10.35
CA LYS A 202 0.30 -14.08 10.26
C LYS A 202 1.35 -13.26 9.51
N ILE A 203 0.97 -12.15 8.88
CA ILE A 203 1.92 -11.34 8.09
C ILE A 203 2.94 -10.71 9.03
N ARG A 204 4.21 -11.08 8.83
CA ARG A 204 5.39 -10.60 9.55
C ARG A 204 6.16 -9.57 8.76
N LYS A 205 6.16 -9.66 7.44
CA LYS A 205 6.89 -8.74 6.57
C LYS A 205 6.07 -8.34 5.35
N ILE A 206 6.08 -7.04 5.06
CA ILE A 206 5.67 -6.49 3.78
C ILE A 206 6.91 -5.86 3.15
N SER A 207 7.50 -6.45 2.12
CA SER A 207 8.82 -6.00 1.63
C SER A 207 8.78 -4.67 0.88
N HIS A 208 7.65 -4.33 0.25
CA HIS A 208 7.46 -3.09 -0.48
C HIS A 208 6.29 -2.29 0.09
N ASN A 209 5.17 -2.16 -0.61
CA ASN A 209 4.13 -1.19 -0.27
C ASN A 209 2.91 -1.83 0.41
N CYS A 210 2.39 -1.17 1.44
CA CYS A 210 1.09 -1.42 2.04
C CYS A 210 0.24 -0.14 1.92
N ARG A 211 -0.81 -0.17 1.11
CA ARG A 211 -1.70 0.97 0.89
C ARG A 211 -3.12 0.59 1.23
N LEU A 212 -3.72 1.39 2.13
CA LEU A 212 -5.14 1.29 2.47
C LEU A 212 -5.78 2.67 2.42
N HIS A 213 -6.76 2.88 1.55
CA HIS A 213 -7.51 4.13 1.49
C HIS A 213 -8.91 3.95 0.88
N GLY A 214 -9.85 4.84 1.19
CA GLY A 214 -11.17 4.84 0.53
C GLY A 214 -12.05 3.61 0.82
N ASN A 215 -11.73 2.82 1.84
CA ASN A 215 -12.57 1.70 2.29
C ASN A 215 -13.72 2.22 3.19
N ALA A 216 -14.44 1.32 3.88
CA ALA A 216 -15.53 1.77 4.77
C ALA A 216 -15.01 2.75 5.83
N LYS A 217 -15.82 3.73 6.21
CA LYS A 217 -15.42 4.76 7.21
C LYS A 217 -15.08 4.16 8.58
N SER A 218 -15.65 3.01 8.91
CA SER A 218 -15.41 2.26 10.14
C SER A 218 -14.23 1.29 10.03
N MET A 219 -13.49 1.27 8.91
CA MET A 219 -12.45 0.28 8.63
C MET A 219 -11.48 0.09 9.80
N GLU A 220 -11.40 -1.13 10.32
CA GLU A 220 -10.44 -1.55 11.34
C GLU A 220 -9.29 -2.32 10.69
N LEU A 221 -8.05 -1.88 10.93
CA LEU A 221 -6.85 -2.50 10.38
C LEU A 221 -6.02 -3.19 11.46
N SER A 222 -5.75 -4.48 11.31
CA SER A 222 -4.94 -5.25 12.26
C SER A 222 -3.82 -6.04 11.62
N PHE A 223 -2.61 -5.84 12.14
CA PHE A 223 -1.37 -6.54 11.78
C PHE A 223 -0.66 -7.02 13.06
N PRO A 224 -1.18 -8.06 13.74
CA PRO A 224 -0.68 -8.50 15.05
C PRO A 224 0.76 -9.01 15.01
N GLU A 225 1.19 -9.57 13.88
CA GLU A 225 2.51 -10.20 13.70
C GLU A 225 3.50 -9.36 12.87
N LEU A 226 3.09 -8.22 12.32
CA LEU A 226 3.93 -7.44 11.41
C LEU A 226 5.13 -6.86 12.15
N GLU A 227 6.32 -7.27 11.74
CA GLU A 227 7.59 -6.81 12.31
C GLU A 227 8.29 -5.78 11.43
N LYS A 228 8.09 -5.86 10.10
CA LYS A 228 8.77 -5.00 9.13
C LYS A 228 7.87 -4.66 7.96
N VAL A 229 7.90 -3.41 7.52
CA VAL A 229 7.25 -2.96 6.28
C VAL A 229 8.19 -2.10 5.46
N GLY A 230 8.11 -2.15 4.13
CA GLY A 230 8.79 -1.23 3.24
C GLY A 230 8.21 0.18 3.41
N ASN A 231 7.08 0.44 2.78
CA ASN A 231 6.30 1.66 2.87
C ASN A 231 4.86 1.32 3.34
N MET A 232 4.31 2.12 4.24
CA MET A 232 2.91 1.96 4.67
C MET A 232 2.19 3.31 4.64
N SER A 233 1.08 3.38 3.90
CA SER A 233 0.16 4.51 3.87
C SER A 233 -1.24 4.05 4.26
N VAL A 234 -1.73 4.52 5.41
CA VAL A 234 -3.04 4.20 5.96
C VAL A 234 -3.90 5.46 6.01
N ARG A 235 -5.02 5.43 5.28
CA ARG A 235 -5.96 6.54 5.18
C ARG A 235 -7.40 6.13 5.45
N GLY A 236 -8.09 6.91 6.26
CA GLY A 236 -9.53 6.75 6.51
C GLY A 236 -9.91 5.52 7.35
N VAL A 237 -9.03 5.06 8.25
CA VAL A 237 -9.33 3.95 9.17
C VAL A 237 -9.82 4.44 10.55
N SER A 238 -10.61 3.61 11.24
CA SER A 238 -11.12 3.86 12.59
C SER A 238 -10.19 3.33 13.68
N THR A 239 -9.43 2.27 13.39
CA THR A 239 -8.40 1.68 14.25
C THR A 239 -7.24 1.15 13.43
N VAL A 240 -6.05 1.16 14.03
CA VAL A 240 -4.86 0.51 13.46
C VAL A 240 -4.07 -0.17 14.58
N ASN A 241 -3.73 -1.45 14.39
CA ASN A 241 -3.00 -2.25 15.37
C ASN A 241 -1.68 -2.78 14.78
N LEU A 242 -0.55 -2.28 15.30
CA LEU A 242 0.82 -2.58 14.84
C LEU A 242 1.75 -2.93 16.02
N PRO A 243 1.40 -3.90 16.88
CA PRO A 243 2.04 -4.08 18.19
C PRO A 243 3.46 -4.65 18.11
N LYS A 244 3.82 -5.25 16.97
CA LYS A 244 5.12 -5.87 16.72
C LYS A 244 5.98 -5.14 15.71
N LEU A 245 5.52 -4.04 15.13
CA LEU A 245 6.25 -3.33 14.09
C LEU A 245 7.54 -2.74 14.68
N LYS A 246 8.69 -3.17 14.14
CA LYS A 246 10.04 -2.80 14.61
C LYS A 246 10.77 -1.86 13.66
N ALA A 247 10.54 -1.97 12.35
CA ALA A 247 11.26 -1.21 11.34
C ALA A 247 10.40 -0.88 10.12
N VAL A 248 10.65 0.29 9.53
CA VAL A 248 10.06 0.75 8.28
C VAL A 248 11.20 1.14 7.32
N ASP A 249 11.33 0.45 6.18
CA ASP A 249 12.45 0.66 5.23
C ASP A 249 12.27 1.89 4.32
N SER A 250 11.09 2.50 4.32
CA SER A 250 10.74 3.72 3.61
C SER A 250 9.88 4.59 4.53
N SER A 251 8.72 5.07 4.07
CA SER A 251 7.85 5.96 4.86
C SER A 251 6.72 5.23 5.58
N LEU A 252 6.30 5.81 6.71
CA LEU A 252 5.11 5.42 7.47
C LEU A 252 4.16 6.63 7.54
N GLU A 253 2.98 6.48 6.98
CA GLU A 253 2.04 7.57 6.72
C GLU A 253 0.63 7.24 7.23
N PHE A 254 0.08 8.13 8.05
CA PHE A 254 -1.28 8.06 8.60
C PHE A 254 -2.04 9.34 8.25
N HIS A 255 -3.01 9.23 7.35
CA HIS A 255 -3.76 10.35 6.80
C HIS A 255 -5.25 10.25 7.09
N GLU A 256 -5.90 11.33 7.51
CA GLU A 256 -7.37 11.42 7.58
C GLU A 256 -8.05 10.26 8.34
N ASN A 257 -7.39 9.71 9.36
CA ASN A 257 -7.94 8.63 10.16
C ASN A 257 -8.77 9.16 11.32
N THR A 258 -9.69 8.33 11.80
CA THR A 258 -10.65 8.70 12.84
C THR A 258 -10.33 8.11 14.22
N PHE A 259 -9.23 7.34 14.33
CA PHE A 259 -8.74 6.81 15.60
C PHE A 259 -8.37 7.92 16.58
N LYS A 260 -8.54 7.63 17.88
CA LYS A 260 -8.17 8.55 18.96
C LYS A 260 -6.74 8.36 19.46
N THR A 261 -6.17 7.19 19.22
CA THR A 261 -4.86 6.77 19.72
C THR A 261 -4.10 6.05 18.63
N LEU A 262 -2.80 6.36 18.49
CA LEU A 262 -1.88 5.64 17.61
C LEU A 262 -0.64 5.24 18.42
N GLU A 263 -0.47 3.94 18.65
CA GLU A 263 0.61 3.40 19.46
C GLU A 263 1.42 2.39 18.62
N VAL A 264 2.71 2.70 18.38
CA VAL A 264 3.64 1.83 17.64
C VAL A 264 4.86 1.58 18.53
N LEU A 265 4.60 0.85 19.63
CA LEU A 265 5.48 0.78 20.80
C LEU A 265 6.83 0.09 20.56
N LYS A 266 7.00 -0.66 19.46
CA LYS A 266 8.23 -1.40 19.16
C LYS A 266 9.04 -0.81 18.01
N LEU A 267 8.54 0.24 17.35
CA LEU A 267 9.19 0.82 16.19
C LEU A 267 10.48 1.51 16.63
N GLN A 268 11.62 1.08 16.08
CA GLN A 268 12.95 1.57 16.44
C GLN A 268 13.49 2.60 15.44
N SER A 269 13.26 2.38 14.14
CA SER A 269 13.73 3.25 13.07
C SER A 269 12.76 3.32 11.89
N ILE A 270 12.81 4.46 11.21
CA ILE A 270 12.14 4.73 9.94
C ILE A 270 13.21 5.25 8.98
N GLU A 271 13.45 4.55 7.88
CA GLU A 271 14.46 4.94 6.90
C GLU A 271 14.01 6.10 6.00
N GLY A 272 12.70 6.22 5.77
CA GLY A 272 12.06 7.35 5.10
C GLY A 272 11.45 8.34 6.10
N SER A 273 10.25 8.84 5.76
CA SER A 273 9.56 9.86 6.56
C SER A 273 8.45 9.28 7.42
N LEU A 274 8.14 9.97 8.53
CA LEU A 274 6.94 9.72 9.32
C LEU A 274 5.94 10.84 9.08
N GLY A 275 4.76 10.50 8.55
CA GLY A 275 3.65 11.41 8.35
C GLY A 275 2.45 11.05 9.23
N ILE A 276 1.98 11.99 10.03
CA ILE A 276 0.74 11.87 10.82
C ILE A 276 -0.08 13.12 10.55
N VAL A 277 -0.99 13.04 9.58
CA VAL A 277 -1.62 14.22 8.96
C VAL A 277 -3.15 14.09 8.97
N ASP A 278 -3.85 15.17 9.31
CA ASP A 278 -5.31 15.29 9.24
C ASP A 278 -6.09 14.23 10.07
N ASN A 279 -5.52 13.68 11.14
CA ASN A 279 -6.23 12.75 12.03
C ASN A 279 -6.92 13.56 13.14
N SER A 280 -8.07 14.18 12.83
CA SER A 280 -8.71 15.21 13.68
C SER A 280 -9.02 14.75 15.11
N ASN A 281 -9.34 13.47 15.30
CA ASN A 281 -9.73 12.88 16.59
C ASN A 281 -8.55 12.36 17.41
N LEU A 282 -7.33 12.44 16.86
CA LEU A 282 -6.13 11.89 17.48
C LEU A 282 -5.74 12.71 18.72
N ARG A 283 -5.73 12.05 19.88
CA ARG A 283 -5.38 12.65 21.19
C ARG A 283 -4.07 12.15 21.75
N LYS A 284 -3.68 10.92 21.41
CA LYS A 284 -2.53 10.23 21.99
C LYS A 284 -1.69 9.57 20.90
N LEU A 285 -0.39 9.84 20.95
CA LEU A 285 0.61 9.13 20.17
C LEU A 285 1.49 8.30 21.11
N ASN A 286 2.12 7.24 20.60
CA ASN A 286 3.23 6.61 21.29
C ASN A 286 4.21 5.98 20.30
N PHE A 287 5.32 6.67 20.10
CA PHE A 287 6.47 6.23 19.31
C PHE A 287 7.72 6.16 20.21
N SER A 288 7.52 5.70 21.45
CA SER A 288 8.53 5.78 22.52
C SER A 288 9.85 5.09 22.20
N GLN A 289 9.88 4.09 21.33
CA GLN A 289 11.11 3.37 20.96
C GLN A 289 11.80 3.94 19.71
N VAL A 290 11.20 4.91 19.00
CA VAL A 290 11.78 5.46 17.78
C VAL A 290 13.02 6.26 18.14
N ALA A 291 14.18 5.81 17.64
CA ALA A 291 15.45 6.47 17.85
C ALA A 291 15.84 7.36 16.67
N ASN A 292 15.53 6.94 15.43
CA ASN A 292 15.95 7.65 14.22
C ASN A 292 14.81 7.68 13.19
N ILE A 293 14.66 8.81 12.53
CA ILE A 293 13.87 8.99 11.31
C ILE A 293 14.82 9.55 10.26
N ASN A 294 15.14 8.82 9.22
CA ASN A 294 16.17 9.24 8.25
C ASN A 294 15.62 10.23 7.20
N GLY A 295 14.31 10.26 6.98
CA GLY A 295 13.58 11.29 6.25
C GLY A 295 13.02 12.39 7.16
N GLY A 296 11.88 12.97 6.78
CA GLY A 296 11.21 14.03 7.54
C GLY A 296 10.24 13.51 8.60
N LEU A 297 9.93 14.37 9.58
CA LEU A 297 8.87 14.12 10.55
C LEU A 297 7.79 15.19 10.38
N ILE A 298 6.61 14.76 9.95
CA ILE A 298 5.47 15.61 9.62
C ILE A 298 4.31 15.23 10.56
N ILE A 299 3.90 16.18 11.40
CA ILE A 299 2.72 16.07 12.25
C ILE A 299 1.87 17.30 12.01
N SER A 300 0.81 17.17 11.20
CA SER A 300 0.00 18.31 10.75
C SER A 300 -1.49 18.05 10.96
N ASN A 301 -2.23 19.08 11.36
CA ASN A 301 -3.70 19.10 11.42
C ASN A 301 -4.36 17.98 12.27
N ASN A 302 -3.69 17.53 13.31
CA ASN A 302 -4.27 16.62 14.30
C ASN A 302 -4.91 17.46 15.43
N THR A 303 -6.13 17.94 15.21
CA THR A 303 -6.74 19.04 15.99
C THR A 303 -6.87 18.78 17.49
N GLU A 304 -7.08 17.53 17.91
CA GLU A 304 -7.17 17.18 19.33
C GLU A 304 -5.81 16.84 19.98
N LEU A 305 -4.72 16.80 19.20
CA LEU A 305 -3.36 16.53 19.67
C LEU A 305 -2.71 17.84 20.14
N THR A 306 -2.91 18.19 21.41
CA THR A 306 -2.47 19.47 21.98
C THR A 306 -1.04 19.47 22.52
N LYS A 307 -0.37 18.32 22.60
CA LYS A 307 1.02 18.18 23.07
C LYS A 307 1.77 17.20 22.19
N LEU A 308 3.05 17.48 21.92
CA LEU A 308 3.95 16.58 21.22
C LEU A 308 5.08 16.14 22.13
N GLN A 309 4.92 14.99 22.78
CA GLN A 309 5.90 14.45 23.75
C GLN A 309 6.18 12.95 23.52
N ASP A 310 5.67 12.40 22.44
CA ASP A 310 5.50 10.95 22.23
C ASP A 310 6.71 10.28 21.57
N PHE A 311 7.83 11.03 21.50
CA PHE A 311 9.11 10.65 20.91
C PHE A 311 10.29 10.87 21.89
N PRO A 312 10.24 10.35 23.13
CA PRO A 312 11.27 10.59 24.15
C PRO A 312 12.67 10.10 23.76
N ASN A 313 12.75 9.06 22.93
CA ASN A 313 14.03 8.45 22.51
C ASN A 313 14.51 8.91 21.13
N LEU A 314 13.79 9.80 20.45
CA LEU A 314 14.17 10.28 19.12
C LEU A 314 15.45 11.11 19.22
N LYS A 315 16.51 10.63 18.55
CA LYS A 315 17.86 11.22 18.56
C LYS A 315 18.13 12.07 17.33
N SER A 316 17.65 11.63 16.17
CA SER A 316 17.87 12.34 14.92
C SER A 316 16.72 12.25 13.94
N VAL A 317 16.55 13.34 13.19
CA VAL A 317 15.73 13.43 11.98
C VAL A 317 16.64 13.80 10.80
N GLY A 318 16.69 12.97 9.76
CA GLY A 318 17.57 13.14 8.61
C GLY A 318 17.03 14.09 7.54
N GLY A 319 15.76 14.44 7.61
CA GLY A 319 15.10 15.53 6.89
C GLY A 319 14.48 16.57 7.83
N GLY A 320 13.57 17.38 7.28
CA GLY A 320 12.97 18.49 8.00
C GLY A 320 11.88 18.09 8.99
N LEU A 321 11.54 19.02 9.88
CA LEU A 321 10.35 18.95 10.73
C LEU A 321 9.24 19.81 10.11
N ARG A 322 8.02 19.28 10.10
CA ARG A 322 6.81 20.07 9.86
C ARG A 322 5.79 19.77 10.95
N PHE A 323 5.58 20.73 11.84
CA PHE A 323 4.56 20.67 12.89
C PHE A 323 3.52 21.75 12.66
N GLU A 324 2.28 21.36 12.40
CA GLU A 324 1.18 22.29 12.19
C GLU A 324 -0.05 21.84 12.98
N GLY A 325 -0.67 22.71 13.77
CA GLY A 325 -1.81 22.32 14.60
C GLY A 325 -1.99 23.22 15.83
N CYS A 326 -2.68 22.73 16.86
CA CYS A 326 -2.96 23.48 18.09
C CYS A 326 -2.06 23.00 19.25
N PHE A 327 -0.76 22.89 19.02
CA PHE A 327 0.19 22.41 20.04
C PHE A 327 0.44 23.49 21.09
N ASN A 328 0.22 23.17 22.36
CA ASN A 328 0.61 24.03 23.48
C ASN A 328 2.09 23.87 23.82
N ASP A 329 2.64 22.66 23.63
CA ASP A 329 4.05 22.39 23.90
C ASP A 329 4.61 21.22 23.06
N THR A 330 5.93 21.22 22.90
CA THR A 330 6.74 20.16 22.28
C THR A 330 7.87 19.74 23.21
N TYR A 331 8.08 18.44 23.39
CA TYR A 331 9.12 17.89 24.25
C TYR A 331 9.86 16.72 23.59
N PHE A 332 11.12 16.95 23.24
CA PHE A 332 12.01 15.99 22.58
C PHE A 332 13.36 15.90 23.31
N PRO A 333 13.42 15.24 24.48
CA PRO A 333 14.58 15.30 25.38
C PRO A 333 15.86 14.68 24.81
N SER A 334 15.73 13.69 23.92
CA SER A 334 16.87 12.99 23.31
C SER A 334 17.29 13.57 21.96
N LEU A 335 16.54 14.53 21.40
CA LEU A 335 16.74 15.00 20.03
C LEU A 335 18.00 15.86 19.94
N LYS A 336 18.97 15.41 19.14
CA LYS A 336 20.28 16.05 18.99
C LYS A 336 20.43 16.75 17.65
N VAL A 337 19.88 16.17 16.59
CA VAL A 337 20.11 16.63 15.21
C VAL A 337 18.83 16.52 14.38
N VAL A 338 18.49 17.58 13.69
CA VAL A 338 17.54 17.61 12.57
C VAL A 338 18.30 18.16 11.37
N ARG A 339 18.37 17.41 10.28
CA ARG A 339 19.01 17.86 9.04
C ARG A 339 17.97 18.55 8.16
N GLY A 340 18.24 19.78 7.73
CA GLY A 340 17.29 20.58 6.96
C GLY A 340 16.53 21.58 7.83
N SER A 341 15.29 21.90 7.45
CA SER A 341 14.50 22.99 8.05
C SER A 341 13.47 22.50 9.06
N ALA A 342 13.12 23.35 10.01
CA ALA A 342 12.00 23.15 10.91
C ALA A 342 10.91 24.19 10.62
N LEU A 343 9.74 23.74 10.19
CA LEU A 343 8.53 24.54 10.06
C LEU A 343 7.60 24.17 11.20
N ILE A 344 7.27 25.15 12.04
CA ILE A 344 6.41 24.97 13.21
C ILE A 344 5.35 26.06 13.15
N ASN A 345 4.09 25.66 13.10
CA ASN A 345 2.95 26.56 13.02
C ASN A 345 1.89 26.10 14.02
N SER A 346 1.91 26.69 15.22
CA SER A 346 0.90 26.40 16.23
C SER A 346 -0.18 27.48 16.26
N THR A 347 -1.45 27.09 16.31
CA THR A 347 -2.56 28.01 16.57
C THR A 347 -2.79 28.25 18.07
N SER A 348 -1.95 27.70 18.95
CA SER A 348 -2.05 27.93 20.39
C SER A 348 -1.43 29.26 20.80
N GLU A 349 -2.07 29.95 21.76
CA GLU A 349 -1.49 31.12 22.41
C GLU A 349 -0.38 30.75 23.41
N ASP A 350 -0.35 29.50 23.89
CA ASP A 350 0.63 29.05 24.88
C ASP A 350 1.98 28.63 24.27
N PHE A 351 2.00 28.40 22.96
CA PHE A 351 3.19 27.87 22.29
C PHE A 351 4.37 28.85 22.27
N ASP A 352 5.50 28.42 22.85
CA ASP A 352 6.73 29.21 22.94
C ASP A 352 7.72 28.88 21.82
N CYS A 353 7.74 29.75 20.79
CA CYS A 353 8.71 29.65 19.70
C CYS A 353 10.18 29.85 20.13
N GLU A 354 10.46 30.45 21.29
CA GLU A 354 11.84 30.60 21.75
C GLU A 354 12.52 29.26 22.03
N LYS A 355 11.77 28.20 22.38
CA LYS A 355 12.36 26.85 22.57
C LYS A 355 13.11 26.35 21.34
N TRP A 356 12.60 26.66 20.14
CA TRP A 356 13.16 26.22 18.87
C TRP A 356 14.19 27.18 18.28
N ILE A 357 14.12 28.46 18.64
CA ILE A 357 15.01 29.50 18.11
C ILE A 357 16.23 29.70 19.02
N SER A 358 16.06 29.66 20.33
CA SER A 358 17.06 30.20 21.25
C SER A 358 18.18 29.24 21.63
N GLY A 359 18.02 27.93 21.37
CA GLY A 359 19.03 26.91 21.71
C GLY A 359 19.51 26.98 23.17
N LYS A 360 18.69 27.49 24.11
CA LYS A 360 19.10 28.05 25.41
C LYS A 360 19.84 27.10 26.37
N THR A 361 20.03 25.84 26.03
CA THR A 361 20.79 24.86 26.81
C THR A 361 22.12 24.45 26.19
N ASN A 362 22.34 24.65 24.89
CA ASN A 362 23.57 24.27 24.19
C ASN A 362 23.88 25.35 23.16
N LYS A 363 25.11 25.89 23.12
CA LYS A 363 25.55 26.96 22.18
C LYS A 363 25.37 26.66 20.66
N LYS A 364 24.67 25.57 20.29
CA LYS A 364 24.38 25.09 18.94
C LYS A 364 22.91 24.65 18.85
N SER A 365 22.24 25.01 17.76
CA SER A 365 20.89 24.53 17.44
C SER A 365 20.90 23.01 17.19
N ILE A 366 19.77 22.35 17.47
CA ILE A 366 19.52 20.97 17.02
C ILE A 366 19.33 20.90 15.50
N ILE A 367 18.92 22.00 14.86
CA ILE A 367 18.71 22.11 13.41
C ILE A 367 20.06 22.33 12.71
N ARG A 368 20.27 21.70 11.55
CA ARG A 368 21.53 21.74 10.77
C ARG A 368 21.26 21.98 9.28
N GLY A 369 21.83 23.04 8.72
CA GLY A 369 21.85 23.31 7.27
C GLY A 369 20.53 23.83 6.68
N GLY A 370 19.73 24.54 7.46
CA GLY A 370 18.39 24.98 7.03
C GLY A 370 17.87 26.19 7.80
N SER A 371 16.55 26.35 7.84
CA SER A 371 15.90 27.44 8.57
C SER A 371 14.90 26.92 9.59
N VAL A 372 14.77 27.65 10.70
CA VAL A 372 13.68 27.49 11.65
C VAL A 372 12.67 28.58 11.38
N VAL A 373 11.44 28.19 11.05
CA VAL A 373 10.29 29.08 10.94
C VAL A 373 9.29 28.62 11.97
N CYS A 374 9.12 29.40 13.03
CA CYS A 374 8.16 29.14 14.07
C CYS A 374 7.11 30.25 14.12
N LYS A 375 5.84 29.87 14.00
CA LYS A 375 4.69 30.76 14.09
C LYS A 375 3.78 30.27 15.21
N SER A 376 3.36 31.19 16.07
CA SER A 376 2.27 31.00 17.01
C SER A 376 1.32 32.21 17.00
N ASN A 377 0.23 32.17 17.75
CA ASN A 377 -0.66 33.32 17.89
C ASN A 377 0.01 34.54 18.54
N LYS A 378 1.16 34.35 19.21
CA LYS A 378 1.99 35.42 19.78
C LYS A 378 2.91 36.10 18.76
N GLY A 379 3.14 35.47 17.61
CA GLY A 379 3.96 36.02 16.54
C GLY A 379 4.76 34.96 15.79
N GLN A 380 5.63 35.42 14.91
CA GLN A 380 6.50 34.61 14.09
C GLN A 380 7.96 34.91 14.38
N LYS A 381 8.74 33.84 14.57
CA LYS A 381 10.19 33.90 14.72
C LYS A 381 10.84 33.05 13.65
N THR A 382 11.90 33.58 13.06
CA THR A 382 12.65 32.92 12.00
C THR A 382 14.14 32.97 12.30
N ALA A 383 14.85 31.89 12.01
CA ALA A 383 16.30 31.82 12.10
C ALA A 383 16.88 31.00 10.95
N LYS A 384 18.00 31.46 10.38
CA LYS A 384 18.82 30.65 9.47
C LYS A 384 19.95 29.99 10.25
N VAL A 385 20.26 28.75 9.89
CA VAL A 385 21.24 27.92 10.59
C VAL A 385 22.15 27.25 9.58
N ASP A 386 23.46 27.35 9.79
CA ASP A 386 24.44 26.65 8.96
C ASP A 386 24.51 25.14 9.26
N ASN A 387 25.38 24.43 8.54
CA ASN A 387 25.57 22.98 8.69
C ASN A 387 26.09 22.57 10.08
N ASP A 388 26.74 23.48 10.80
CA ASP A 388 27.29 23.26 12.14
C ASP A 388 26.32 23.69 13.26
N GLY A 389 25.08 24.04 12.91
CA GLY A 389 24.04 24.41 13.87
C GLY A 389 24.24 25.81 14.44
N LYS A 390 25.10 26.64 13.82
CA LYS A 390 25.31 28.04 14.22
C LYS A 390 24.30 28.92 13.51
N MET A 391 23.65 29.77 14.29
CA MET A 391 22.68 30.73 13.76
C MET A 391 23.42 31.84 13.01
N THR A 392 22.96 32.13 11.79
CA THR A 392 23.54 33.16 10.90
C THR A 392 22.64 34.39 10.79
N GLU A 393 21.32 34.22 10.90
CA GLU A 393 20.34 35.29 10.86
C GLU A 393 19.18 35.00 11.83
N LYS A 394 18.63 36.03 12.50
CA LYS A 394 17.42 35.95 13.33
C LYS A 394 16.49 37.12 13.00
N LYS A 395 15.20 36.83 12.78
CA LYS A 395 14.15 37.84 12.57
C LYS A 395 12.90 37.46 13.37
N GLU A 396 12.29 38.46 14.00
CA GLU A 396 11.09 38.33 14.83
C GLU A 396 10.02 39.31 14.34
N ILE A 397 8.78 38.84 14.25
CA ILE A 397 7.60 39.59 13.84
C ILE A 397 6.52 39.27 14.88
N SER A 398 6.18 40.22 15.75
CA SER A 398 5.08 40.04 16.70
C SER A 398 3.72 40.26 16.02
N THR A 399 2.72 39.46 16.39
CA THR A 399 1.32 39.73 16.04
C THR A 399 0.74 40.71 17.05
N ASN A 400 0.88 42.01 16.80
CA ASN A 400 0.09 43.00 17.54
C ASN A 400 -1.39 42.82 17.17
N LYS A 401 -2.26 42.45 18.12
CA LYS A 401 -3.73 42.47 17.96
C LYS A 401 -4.31 43.91 17.90
N THR A 402 -3.53 44.91 17.46
CA THR A 402 -3.97 46.32 17.40
C THR A 402 -3.40 47.14 16.24
N ASP A 403 -3.04 46.53 15.10
CA ASP A 403 -2.62 47.30 13.90
C ASP A 403 -3.50 47.01 12.67
N ASP A 404 -4.80 46.77 12.87
CA ASP A 404 -5.78 46.52 11.80
C ASP A 404 -6.70 47.71 11.48
N ILE A 405 -6.23 48.95 11.71
CA ILE A 405 -6.96 50.17 11.28
C ILE A 405 -6.13 51.16 10.44
N ASP A 406 -4.80 51.04 10.32
CA ASP A 406 -4.03 52.09 9.61
C ASP A 406 -2.98 51.62 8.59
N ARG A 407 -3.21 50.46 7.94
CA ARG A 407 -2.38 50.03 6.79
C ARG A 407 -3.14 49.83 5.48
N THR A 408 -4.40 50.22 5.42
CA THR A 408 -5.20 50.27 4.17
C THR A 408 -5.13 51.63 3.46
N ARG A 409 -4.07 52.42 3.66
CA ARG A 409 -3.90 53.74 3.01
C ARG A 409 -2.54 54.01 2.35
N LYS A 410 -1.75 52.97 2.06
CA LYS A 410 -0.45 53.19 1.39
C LYS A 410 -0.02 52.12 0.39
N TRP A 411 -0.97 51.50 -0.28
CA TRP A 411 -0.74 50.70 -1.49
C TRP A 411 -1.76 50.97 -2.61
N GLU A 412 -2.13 52.25 -2.79
CA GLU A 412 -2.80 52.74 -4.01
C GLU A 412 -2.20 54.07 -4.47
N GLU A 413 -0.87 54.17 -4.51
CA GLU A 413 -0.17 55.23 -5.26
C GLU A 413 1.08 54.62 -5.90
N SER A 414 0.88 53.71 -6.86
CA SER A 414 1.86 53.41 -7.90
C SER A 414 1.25 52.48 -8.96
N THR A 415 0.23 52.95 -9.67
CA THR A 415 0.04 52.56 -11.08
C THR A 415 -0.93 53.50 -11.78
N LYS A 416 -0.34 54.34 -12.65
CA LYS A 416 -0.81 54.74 -13.98
C LYS A 416 -1.94 55.77 -14.11
N GLU A 417 -1.46 56.95 -14.50
CA GLU A 417 -2.06 57.89 -15.44
C GLU A 417 -2.93 57.27 -16.55
N THR A 418 -3.90 58.09 -16.97
CA THR A 418 -4.58 58.14 -18.29
C THR A 418 -5.46 56.94 -18.70
N ASN A 419 -6.79 57.08 -18.55
CA ASN A 419 -7.61 57.69 -19.61
C ASN A 419 -9.10 57.78 -19.24
N ASN A 420 -9.68 58.82 -19.80
CA ASN A 420 -11.03 59.36 -19.68
C ASN A 420 -12.08 58.52 -20.43
N SER A 421 -13.23 58.21 -19.80
CA SER A 421 -14.59 58.45 -20.36
C SER A 421 -15.70 57.73 -19.57
N GLN A 422 -16.47 58.54 -18.84
CA GLN A 422 -17.94 58.66 -18.89
C GLN A 422 -18.90 57.43 -18.91
N ILE A 423 -19.88 57.53 -17.98
CA ILE A 423 -21.34 57.27 -18.09
C ILE A 423 -21.93 56.05 -17.34
N SER A 424 -22.56 56.40 -16.20
CA SER A 424 -23.90 56.06 -15.67
C SER A 424 -24.39 54.61 -15.53
N GLY A 425 -25.10 54.35 -14.43
CA GLY A 425 -26.22 53.39 -14.41
C GLY A 425 -26.46 52.74 -13.05
N ALA A 426 -27.66 52.89 -12.52
CA ALA A 426 -28.04 52.60 -11.14
C ALA A 426 -28.58 51.17 -10.90
N HIS A 427 -28.72 50.87 -9.60
CA HIS A 427 -29.63 49.89 -8.96
C HIS A 427 -29.43 48.39 -9.19
N SER A 428 -29.21 47.63 -8.11
CA SER A 428 -30.30 46.89 -7.43
C SER A 428 -29.73 45.83 -6.48
N ARG A 429 -30.54 45.53 -5.47
CA ARG A 429 -30.36 44.60 -4.34
C ARG A 429 -30.08 43.17 -4.83
N THR A 430 -29.41 42.34 -4.02
CA THR A 430 -29.99 41.15 -3.34
C THR A 430 -28.90 40.39 -2.59
N PHE A 431 -29.16 40.08 -1.32
CA PHE A 431 -28.40 39.15 -0.48
C PHE A 431 -28.50 37.73 -1.07
N ALA A 432 -27.37 37.11 -1.37
CA ALA A 432 -27.27 35.67 -1.57
C ALA A 432 -26.10 35.14 -0.76
N ILE A 433 -26.41 34.39 0.30
CA ILE A 433 -25.46 33.60 1.06
C ILE A 433 -25.16 32.38 0.20
N GLY A 434 -24.00 32.38 -0.45
CA GLY A 434 -23.48 31.28 -1.25
C GLY A 434 -22.11 30.86 -0.74
N THR A 435 -22.08 29.69 -0.12
CA THR A 435 -20.88 28.88 0.16
C THR A 435 -20.00 28.74 -1.08
N VAL A 436 -18.70 29.05 -0.95
CA VAL A 436 -17.67 28.61 -1.89
C VAL A 436 -16.56 27.91 -1.10
N VAL A 437 -16.54 26.60 -1.26
CA VAL A 437 -15.44 25.70 -0.94
C VAL A 437 -14.29 26.04 -1.90
N ALA A 438 -13.18 26.54 -1.36
CA ALA A 438 -11.97 26.76 -2.13
C ALA A 438 -11.09 25.50 -2.09
N LEU A 439 -11.17 24.74 -3.18
CA LEU A 439 -10.10 23.89 -3.68
C LEU A 439 -8.80 24.72 -3.79
N PHE A 440 -7.73 24.24 -3.17
CA PHE A 440 -6.37 24.55 -3.63
C PHE A 440 -5.56 23.28 -3.70
N GLY A 441 -4.98 23.10 -4.89
CA GLY A 441 -4.49 21.85 -5.41
C GLY A 441 -3.16 21.42 -4.83
N LEU A 442 -3.08 20.10 -4.61
CA LEU A 442 -1.83 19.36 -4.68
C LEU A 442 -1.32 19.37 -6.13
N SER A 443 -0.11 19.88 -6.32
CA SER A 443 0.75 19.44 -7.41
C SER A 443 2.21 19.55 -6.98
N LEU A 444 2.98 18.54 -7.40
CA LEU A 444 4.39 18.27 -7.15
C LEU A 444 4.70 17.59 -5.82
N PHE A 445 4.85 16.26 -5.87
CA PHE A 445 6.18 15.63 -5.93
C PHE A 445 6.02 14.20 -6.45
N MET A 446 6.24 14.03 -7.77
CA MET A 446 6.79 12.79 -8.31
C MET A 446 8.31 12.95 -8.31
N SER A 447 9.02 11.98 -7.72
CA SER A 447 10.18 11.33 -8.33
C SER A 447 10.84 10.37 -7.34
N LEU A 448 10.84 9.09 -7.75
CA LEU A 448 11.61 7.92 -7.32
C LEU A 448 11.22 7.23 -6.01
#